data_AF-A0A8I2BEL2-F1
#
_entry.id   AF-A0A8I2BEL2-F1
#
_cell.length_a   1.000
_cell.length_b   1.000
_cell.length_c   1.000
_cell.angle_alpha   90.00
_cell.angle_beta   90.00
_cell.angle_gamma   90.00
#
_symmetry.space_group_name_H-M   'P 1'
#
loop_
_entity.id
_entity.type
_entity.pdbx_description
1 polymer ?
#
loop_
_entity_poly.entity_id
_entity_poly.type
_entity_poly.pdbx_seq_one_letter_code
_entity_poly.pdbx_strand_id
1 'polypeptide(L)'
;MIEAMARRLAGLSGWRRRFVWLLSGAVAVLALPPFFVIPVLPVCFAVLLWSLEGVRCNKGALSAGWWFGTGHFAAGFYWVSHAFLVQPEIYGWMIPFALLGLGGGLAIFPMLAVWASWRLGNGLVRRAILLAVFWAIVEYLRGHLLTGFPWNLLGHVWAIDAAPMQFASVVGIYGLSFVTALFATLPAAFVAGKRGKLAAIGGVMIAVALWGGGAVRLMMAGPDTSDVVISDLPADVPILQIVQPNTPQRDKWRPELQNQHFSLLLEMSRRPEDLRPDQKRIVIWPETAATFFVETQTQARMEMAEVLGPDDILITGAPRTYPRDTDAYKVWNAIQVIDASGSIVASFDKFHLVPFGEYVPFRSILPFPKLTEGRTDFSSGPGPQTLSVSGIPSFSPLICYEVIFPGAVIDDAKQPDWLLNVTNDGWFGRSAGPYQHMAAARFRTVEEGRPLVRAAYTGVSVVFDSYGRKVASLSLGERATLLHPLLSDKNHTTVYYLWRDFLFYGIVTFFAVLAMGYKRRLKSL
;
A
#
# COMPACT_ATOMS: atom_id res chain seq x y z
N MET A 1 23.77 32.03 0.42
CA MET A 1 22.76 31.59 1.42
C MET A 1 22.82 30.09 1.70
N ILE A 2 22.61 29.21 0.71
CA ILE A 2 22.51 27.74 0.89
C ILE A 2 23.77 27.13 1.55
N GLU A 3 24.98 27.50 1.12
CA GLU A 3 26.22 27.01 1.74
C GLU A 3 26.37 27.41 3.21
N ALA A 4 25.92 28.62 3.57
CA ALA A 4 25.93 29.09 4.95
C ALA A 4 24.97 28.26 5.82
N MET A 5 23.81 27.89 5.27
CA MET A 5 22.87 26.99 5.93
C MET A 5 23.44 25.58 6.10
N ALA A 6 24.08 25.02 5.08
CA ALA A 6 24.76 23.72 5.17
C ALA A 6 25.83 23.73 6.27
N ARG A 7 26.65 24.78 6.36
CA ARG A 7 27.64 24.95 7.44
C ARG A 7 27.00 25.07 8.82
N ARG A 8 25.90 25.82 8.96
CA ARG A 8 25.17 25.92 10.23
C ARG A 8 24.62 24.56 10.69
N LEU A 9 24.03 23.79 9.77
CA LEU A 9 23.50 22.46 10.05
C LEU A 9 24.59 21.47 10.46
N ALA A 10 25.75 21.51 9.80
CA ALA A 10 26.92 20.73 10.20
C ALA A 10 27.44 21.13 11.59
N GLY A 11 27.30 22.40 11.99
CA GLY A 11 27.73 22.92 13.28
C GLY A 11 26.79 22.64 14.46
N LEU A 12 25.52 22.26 14.21
CA LEU A 12 24.58 21.92 15.29
C LEU A 12 25.14 20.81 16.16
N SER A 13 24.81 20.73 17.44
CA SER A 13 25.27 19.64 18.33
C SER A 13 24.20 19.28 19.37
N GLY A 14 24.42 18.21 20.12
CA GLY A 14 23.55 17.78 21.22
C GLY A 14 22.09 17.59 20.79
N TRP A 15 21.17 18.08 21.63
CA TRP A 15 19.72 17.95 21.41
C TRP A 15 19.23 18.71 20.17
N ARG A 16 19.82 19.88 19.85
CA ARG A 16 19.43 20.69 18.68
C ARG A 16 19.61 19.90 17.38
N ARG A 17 20.74 19.18 17.25
CA ARG A 17 21.02 18.32 16.10
C ARG A 17 20.00 17.18 15.99
N ARG A 18 19.70 16.51 17.11
CA ARG A 18 18.73 15.41 17.16
C ARG A 18 17.31 15.85 16.83
N PHE A 19 16.90 17.01 17.36
CA PHE A 19 15.60 17.62 17.09
C PHE A 19 15.44 17.95 15.60
N VAL A 20 16.47 18.50 14.96
CA VAL A 20 16.44 18.77 13.52
C VAL A 20 16.30 17.48 12.70
N TRP A 21 16.96 16.39 13.09
CA TRP A 21 16.76 15.08 12.42
C TRP A 21 15.34 14.56 12.57
N LEU A 22 14.81 14.55 13.80
CA LEU A 22 13.45 14.13 14.09
C LEU A 22 12.43 14.95 13.29
N LEU A 23 12.55 16.28 13.34
CA LEU A 23 11.65 17.18 12.63
C LEU A 23 11.76 17.01 11.11
N SER A 24 12.96 16.86 10.56
CA SER A 24 13.16 16.63 9.12
C SER A 24 12.51 15.33 8.66
N GLY A 25 12.61 14.26 9.47
CA GLY A 25 11.92 13.00 9.22
C GLY A 25 10.40 13.16 9.23
N ALA A 26 9.86 13.84 10.25
CA ALA A 26 8.43 14.09 10.38
C ALA A 26 7.87 14.94 9.21
N VAL A 27 8.60 16.00 8.83
CA VAL A 27 8.22 16.87 7.71
C VAL A 27 8.31 16.14 6.37
N ALA A 28 9.22 15.17 6.22
CA ALA A 28 9.33 14.36 4.99
C ALA A 28 8.05 13.55 4.70
N VAL A 29 7.22 13.27 5.73
CA VAL A 29 5.94 12.57 5.57
C VAL A 29 4.94 13.36 4.74
N LEU A 30 5.05 14.69 4.67
CA LEU A 30 4.16 15.51 3.85
C LEU A 30 4.24 15.20 2.35
N ALA A 31 5.29 14.49 1.89
CA ALA A 31 5.35 14.00 0.52
C ALA A 31 4.46 12.77 0.25
N LEU A 32 4.05 12.05 1.30
CA LEU A 32 3.19 10.87 1.19
C LEU A 32 1.71 11.29 1.05
N PRO A 33 0.83 10.36 0.61
CA PRO A 33 -0.60 10.57 0.65
C PRO A 33 -1.09 10.93 2.07
N PRO A 34 -2.11 11.79 2.20
CA PRO A 34 -2.86 12.47 1.12
C PRO A 34 -2.26 13.82 0.67
N PHE A 35 -1.12 14.24 1.22
CA PHE A 35 -0.62 15.61 1.08
C PHE A 35 0.20 15.87 -0.19
N PHE A 36 1.03 14.90 -0.59
CA PHE A 36 1.85 14.98 -1.82
C PHE A 36 2.71 16.25 -1.98
N VAL A 37 3.23 16.81 -0.89
CA VAL A 37 4.22 17.91 -0.91
C VAL A 37 5.60 17.35 -1.28
N ILE A 38 5.72 16.76 -2.46
CA ILE A 38 6.91 16.02 -2.95
C ILE A 38 8.23 16.83 -2.84
N PRO A 39 8.28 18.15 -3.13
CA PRO A 39 9.51 18.93 -3.01
C PRO A 39 10.11 18.98 -1.60
N VAL A 40 9.35 18.62 -0.56
CA VAL A 40 9.85 18.58 0.81
C VAL A 40 10.89 17.44 1.00
N LEU A 41 10.83 16.37 0.20
CA LEU A 41 11.78 15.26 0.29
C LEU A 41 13.23 15.73 0.04
N PRO A 42 13.57 16.36 -1.10
CA PRO A 42 14.88 16.94 -1.31
C PRO A 42 15.37 17.86 -0.18
N VAL A 43 14.46 18.66 0.39
CA VAL A 43 14.80 19.58 1.49
C VAL A 43 15.18 18.80 2.76
N CYS A 44 14.35 17.85 3.20
CA CYS A 44 14.58 17.07 4.40
C CYS A 44 15.83 16.18 4.29
N PHE A 45 16.05 15.56 3.13
CA PHE A 45 17.26 14.75 2.88
C PHE A 45 18.52 15.62 2.75
N ALA A 46 18.42 16.85 2.24
CA ALA A 46 19.54 17.80 2.27
C ALA A 46 19.90 18.22 3.70
N VAL A 47 18.91 18.48 4.55
CA VAL A 47 19.14 18.76 5.98
C VAL A 47 19.86 17.60 6.66
N LEU A 48 19.41 16.37 6.44
CA LEU A 48 20.06 15.16 6.93
C LEU A 48 21.51 15.07 6.42
N LEU A 49 21.75 15.14 5.12
CA LEU A 49 23.08 14.99 4.52
C LEU A 49 24.07 16.09 4.94
N TRP A 50 23.64 17.35 5.02
CA TRP A 50 24.51 18.45 5.45
C TRP A 50 24.85 18.35 6.94
N SER A 51 23.90 17.95 7.78
CA SER A 51 24.17 17.74 9.21
C SER A 51 25.16 16.58 9.48
N LEU A 52 25.22 15.59 8.60
CA LEU A 52 26.16 14.46 8.69
C LEU A 52 27.63 14.88 8.50
N GLU A 53 27.92 16.02 7.86
CA GLU A 53 29.28 16.56 7.75
C GLU A 53 29.90 16.90 9.11
N GLY A 54 29.05 17.23 10.10
CA GLY A 54 29.44 17.48 11.49
C GLY A 54 29.49 16.22 12.36
N VAL A 55 29.23 15.04 11.81
CA VAL A 55 29.27 13.76 12.54
C VAL A 55 30.65 13.14 12.41
N ARG A 56 31.24 12.73 13.54
CA ARG A 56 32.62 12.23 13.63
C ARG A 56 32.75 10.78 14.08
N CYS A 57 31.65 10.13 14.49
CA CYS A 57 31.68 8.78 15.04
C CYS A 57 30.47 7.95 14.58
N ASN A 58 30.61 6.62 14.62
CA ASN A 58 29.54 5.67 14.24
C ASN A 58 28.24 5.91 15.02
N LYS A 59 28.35 6.13 16.34
CA LYS A 59 27.18 6.43 17.20
C LYS A 59 26.41 7.66 16.72
N GLY A 60 27.10 8.67 16.21
CA GLY A 60 26.47 9.88 15.67
C GLY A 60 25.71 9.62 14.37
N ALA A 61 26.25 8.78 13.47
CA ALA A 61 25.59 8.45 12.20
C ALA A 61 24.39 7.52 12.41
N LEU A 62 24.52 6.51 13.30
CA LEU A 62 23.40 5.68 13.74
C LEU A 62 22.30 6.54 14.36
N SER A 63 22.67 7.45 15.27
CA SER A 63 21.71 8.38 15.88
C SER A 63 21.00 9.26 14.86
N ALA A 64 21.70 9.71 13.80
CA ALA A 64 21.10 10.54 12.76
C ALA A 64 19.99 9.79 12.01
N GLY A 65 20.28 8.59 11.53
CA GLY A 65 19.27 7.79 10.83
C GLY A 65 18.15 7.32 11.74
N TRP A 66 18.44 7.00 13.01
CA TRP A 66 17.40 6.63 13.97
C TRP A 66 16.46 7.80 14.27
N TRP A 67 16.96 9.00 14.61
CA TRP A 67 16.07 10.15 14.88
C TRP A 67 15.27 10.57 13.65
N PHE A 68 15.90 10.59 12.47
CA PHE A 68 15.19 10.86 11.21
C PHE A 68 14.10 9.82 10.96
N GLY A 69 14.43 8.53 11.08
CA GLY A 69 13.49 7.42 10.92
C GLY A 69 12.34 7.48 11.93
N THR A 70 12.63 7.75 13.19
CA THR A 70 11.59 7.86 14.25
C THR A 70 10.62 8.97 13.93
N GLY A 71 11.11 10.14 13.50
CA GLY A 71 10.24 11.24 13.10
C GLY A 71 9.37 10.88 11.90
N HIS A 72 9.98 10.27 10.88
CA HIS A 72 9.30 9.85 9.66
C HIS A 72 8.21 8.80 9.93
N PHE A 73 8.51 7.76 10.71
CA PHE A 73 7.55 6.69 10.97
C PHE A 73 6.52 7.06 12.02
N ALA A 74 6.87 7.80 13.08
CA ALA A 74 5.88 8.25 14.06
C ALA A 74 4.86 9.21 13.43
N ALA A 75 5.32 10.14 12.58
CA ALA A 75 4.41 11.02 11.84
C ALA A 75 3.73 10.31 10.67
N GLY A 76 4.37 9.35 10.02
CA GLY A 76 3.83 8.61 8.87
C GLY A 76 2.78 7.57 9.25
N PHE A 77 2.86 7.04 10.47
CA PHE A 77 1.98 6.00 11.02
C PHE A 77 1.19 6.49 12.24
N TYR A 78 1.04 7.80 12.43
CA TYR A 78 0.23 8.35 13.53
C TYR A 78 -1.18 7.76 13.53
N TRP A 79 -1.71 7.44 12.33
CA TRP A 79 -3.04 6.89 12.13
C TRP A 79 -3.23 5.51 12.77
N VAL A 80 -2.17 4.77 13.09
CA VAL A 80 -2.25 3.51 13.85
C VAL A 80 -2.92 3.74 15.21
N SER A 81 -2.84 4.95 15.77
CA SER A 81 -3.56 5.32 16.99
C SER A 81 -5.09 5.18 16.86
N HIS A 82 -5.66 5.32 15.66
CA HIS A 82 -7.11 5.20 15.46
C HIS A 82 -7.64 3.80 15.77
N ALA A 83 -6.84 2.76 15.58
CA ALA A 83 -7.25 1.39 15.92
C ALA A 83 -7.50 1.25 17.44
N PHE A 84 -6.69 1.91 18.26
CA PHE A 84 -6.85 1.94 19.72
C PHE A 84 -8.02 2.84 20.17
N LEU A 85 -8.47 3.76 19.31
CA LEU A 85 -9.61 4.65 19.56
C LEU A 85 -10.96 4.03 19.19
N VAL A 86 -10.99 2.79 18.68
CA VAL A 86 -12.24 2.05 18.47
C VAL A 86 -12.87 1.65 19.82
N GLN A 87 -12.05 1.25 20.79
CA GLN A 87 -12.41 0.95 22.18
C GLN A 87 -11.43 1.66 23.13
N PRO A 88 -11.49 3.01 23.22
CA PRO A 88 -10.47 3.82 23.90
C PRO A 88 -10.38 3.55 25.40
N GLU A 89 -11.48 3.17 26.03
CA GLU A 89 -11.55 2.78 27.44
C GLU A 89 -10.70 1.54 27.78
N ILE A 90 -10.48 0.64 26.81
CA ILE A 90 -9.65 -0.56 26.99
C ILE A 90 -8.22 -0.31 26.50
N TYR A 91 -8.07 0.29 25.30
CA TYR A 91 -6.81 0.27 24.57
C TYR A 91 -6.13 1.65 24.42
N GLY A 92 -6.79 2.75 24.78
CA GLY A 92 -6.28 4.10 24.54
C GLY A 92 -4.94 4.40 25.22
N TRP A 93 -4.67 3.79 26.37
CA TRP A 93 -3.40 3.94 27.10
C TRP A 93 -2.18 3.39 26.33
N MET A 94 -2.40 2.52 25.33
CA MET A 94 -1.33 1.94 24.52
C MET A 94 -0.80 2.87 23.43
N ILE A 95 -1.52 3.96 23.10
CA ILE A 95 -1.21 4.85 21.97
C ILE A 95 0.24 5.38 22.00
N PRO A 96 0.77 5.93 23.12
CA PRO A 96 2.13 6.45 23.15
C PRO A 96 3.18 5.36 22.85
N PHE A 97 2.95 4.14 23.33
CA PHE A 97 3.84 3.00 23.12
C PHE A 97 3.76 2.47 21.70
N ALA A 98 2.55 2.41 21.12
CA ALA A 98 2.35 2.02 19.74
C ALA A 98 3.07 3.00 18.79
N LEU A 99 2.89 4.32 18.98
CA LEU A 99 3.48 5.33 18.10
C LEU A 99 5.00 5.42 18.23
N LEU A 100 5.52 5.54 19.46
CA LEU A 100 6.96 5.69 19.69
C LEU A 100 7.70 4.37 19.51
N GLY A 101 7.09 3.25 19.90
CA GLY A 101 7.64 1.91 19.74
C GLY A 101 7.69 1.47 18.28
N LEU A 102 6.59 1.63 17.53
CA LEU A 102 6.58 1.34 16.09
C LEU A 102 7.53 2.28 15.34
N GLY A 103 7.45 3.58 15.62
CA GLY A 103 8.30 4.60 14.98
C GLY A 103 9.78 4.33 15.23
N GLY A 104 10.18 4.11 16.49
CA GLY A 104 11.56 3.83 16.87
C GLY A 104 12.06 2.44 16.44
N GLY A 105 11.17 1.44 16.39
CA GLY A 105 11.49 0.10 15.90
C GLY A 105 11.76 0.10 14.39
N LEU A 106 10.89 0.72 13.61
CA LEU A 106 11.08 0.85 12.16
C LEU A 106 12.26 1.78 11.81
N ALA A 107 12.61 2.72 12.68
CA ALA A 107 13.76 3.60 12.49
C ALA A 107 15.11 2.87 12.40
N ILE A 108 15.17 1.59 12.77
CA ILE A 108 16.34 0.73 12.57
C ILE A 108 16.74 0.67 11.08
N PHE A 109 15.76 0.67 10.16
CA PHE A 109 16.03 0.61 8.72
C PHE A 109 16.75 1.89 8.22
N PRO A 110 16.19 3.12 8.37
CA PRO A 110 16.92 4.36 8.09
C PRO A 110 18.23 4.51 8.86
N MET A 111 18.30 4.06 10.12
CA MET A 111 19.53 4.05 10.92
C MET A 111 20.68 3.33 10.20
N LEU A 112 20.43 2.13 9.69
CA LEU A 112 21.42 1.34 8.97
C LEU A 112 21.81 1.98 7.64
N ALA A 113 20.85 2.52 6.88
CA ALA A 113 21.13 3.17 5.60
C ALA A 113 21.99 4.44 5.75
N VAL A 114 21.65 5.28 6.73
CA VAL A 114 22.41 6.50 7.05
C VAL A 114 23.80 6.15 7.57
N TRP A 115 23.92 5.16 8.45
CA TRP A 115 25.23 4.72 8.95
C TRP A 115 26.11 4.17 7.83
N ALA A 116 25.60 3.28 6.97
CA ALA A 116 26.36 2.67 5.89
C ALA A 116 26.82 3.71 4.86
N SER A 117 25.93 4.61 4.45
CA SER A 117 26.27 5.72 3.54
C SER A 117 27.28 6.69 4.13
N TRP A 118 27.19 7.02 5.42
CA TRP A 118 28.18 7.84 6.13
C TRP A 118 29.54 7.15 6.22
N ARG A 119 29.56 5.85 6.55
CA ARG A 119 30.78 5.07 6.75
C ARG A 119 31.57 4.85 5.46
N LEU A 120 30.86 4.65 4.35
CA LEU A 120 31.44 4.30 3.04
C LEU A 120 31.56 5.50 2.09
N GLY A 121 30.79 6.56 2.32
CA GLY A 121 30.75 7.76 1.48
C GLY A 121 31.78 8.82 1.89
N ASN A 122 32.75 9.07 1.01
CA ASN A 122 33.60 10.26 1.08
C ASN A 122 33.06 11.36 0.16
N GLY A 123 32.81 12.54 0.73
CA GLY A 123 32.20 13.66 0.02
C GLY A 123 30.69 13.50 -0.22
N LEU A 124 30.04 14.64 -0.48
CA LEU A 124 28.58 14.76 -0.45
C LEU A 124 27.88 14.02 -1.61
N VAL A 125 28.40 14.11 -2.84
CA VAL A 125 27.83 13.42 -4.01
C VAL A 125 27.80 11.91 -3.80
N ARG A 126 28.94 11.33 -3.40
CA ARG A 126 29.04 9.89 -3.18
C ARG A 126 28.16 9.44 -2.01
N ARG A 127 28.11 10.23 -0.93
CA ARG A 127 27.25 9.93 0.21
C ARG A 127 25.76 9.97 -0.17
N ALA A 128 25.33 10.91 -1.01
CA ALA A 128 23.97 10.97 -1.52
C ALA A 128 23.60 9.71 -2.32
N ILE A 129 24.44 9.30 -3.28
CA ILE A 129 24.21 8.09 -4.07
C ILE A 129 24.18 6.84 -3.17
N LEU A 130 25.14 6.70 -2.25
CA LEU A 130 25.16 5.56 -1.33
C LEU A 130 23.96 5.56 -0.38
N LEU A 131 23.49 6.73 0.05
CA LEU A 131 22.28 6.82 0.86
C LEU A 131 21.08 6.31 0.06
N ALA A 132 20.93 6.68 -1.22
CA ALA A 132 19.87 6.14 -2.06
C ALA A 132 19.96 4.61 -2.23
N VAL A 133 21.15 4.08 -2.49
CA VAL A 133 21.42 2.63 -2.59
C VAL A 133 21.01 1.92 -1.31
N PHE A 134 21.54 2.34 -0.15
CA PHE A 134 21.25 1.69 1.11
C PHE A 134 19.81 1.91 1.56
N TRP A 135 19.19 3.05 1.23
CA TRP A 135 17.78 3.29 1.51
C TRP A 135 16.90 2.27 0.81
N ALA A 136 17.15 2.03 -0.47
CA ALA A 136 16.41 1.04 -1.25
C ALA A 136 16.60 -0.39 -0.70
N ILE A 137 17.83 -0.74 -0.29
CA ILE A 137 18.10 -2.03 0.36
C ILE A 137 17.32 -2.18 1.67
N VAL A 138 17.34 -1.17 2.55
CA VAL A 138 16.64 -1.29 3.84
C VAL A 138 15.12 -1.23 3.68
N GLU A 139 14.59 -0.56 2.66
CA GLU A 139 13.17 -0.63 2.31
C GLU A 139 12.78 -2.03 1.83
N TYR A 140 13.59 -2.63 0.95
CA TYR A 140 13.41 -4.02 0.54
C TYR A 140 13.44 -4.96 1.74
N LEU A 141 14.45 -4.85 2.61
CA LEU A 141 14.52 -5.65 3.84
C LEU A 141 13.32 -5.43 4.75
N ARG A 142 12.85 -4.20 4.92
CA ARG A 142 11.66 -3.89 5.72
C ARG A 142 10.40 -4.54 5.17
N GLY A 143 10.30 -4.67 3.85
CA GLY A 143 9.20 -5.37 3.19
C GLY A 143 9.21 -6.90 3.31
N HIS A 144 10.31 -7.50 3.78
CA HIS A 144 10.48 -8.97 3.76
C HIS A 144 10.90 -9.59 5.10
N LEU A 145 11.63 -8.87 5.96
CA LEU A 145 12.05 -9.41 7.26
C LEU A 145 10.83 -9.60 8.18
N LEU A 146 10.87 -10.68 8.98
CA LEU A 146 9.73 -11.16 9.77
C LEU A 146 8.54 -11.51 8.84
N THR A 147 7.46 -10.73 8.91
CA THR A 147 6.30 -10.85 8.01
C THR A 147 6.26 -9.75 6.95
N GLY A 148 7.24 -8.84 6.94
CA GLY A 148 7.27 -7.69 6.06
C GLY A 148 6.30 -6.57 6.43
N PHE A 149 6.72 -5.33 6.16
CA PHE A 149 5.90 -4.13 6.29
C PHE A 149 6.26 -3.09 5.21
N PRO A 150 5.91 -3.30 3.93
CA PRO A 150 6.24 -2.40 2.83
C PRO A 150 5.31 -1.16 2.73
N TRP A 151 4.88 -0.61 3.88
CA TRP A 151 4.05 0.59 3.92
C TRP A 151 4.90 1.87 3.79
N ASN A 152 4.41 2.92 3.13
CA ASN A 152 5.12 4.21 2.97
C ASN A 152 6.55 4.06 2.42
N LEU A 153 6.74 3.23 1.39
CA LEU A 153 7.96 3.23 0.60
C LEU A 153 8.14 4.61 -0.07
N LEU A 154 9.39 5.08 -0.25
CA LEU A 154 9.63 6.38 -0.88
C LEU A 154 8.96 6.49 -2.26
N GLY A 155 8.91 5.41 -3.05
CA GLY A 155 8.23 5.41 -4.34
C GLY A 155 6.73 5.76 -4.28
N HIS A 156 6.06 5.55 -3.13
CA HIS A 156 4.64 5.82 -2.99
C HIS A 156 4.27 7.31 -3.10
N VAL A 157 5.24 8.24 -3.00
CA VAL A 157 5.00 9.68 -3.20
C VAL A 157 4.52 10.00 -4.62
N TRP A 158 4.82 9.13 -5.58
CA TRP A 158 4.39 9.29 -6.97
C TRP A 158 2.94 8.86 -7.21
N ALA A 159 2.24 8.33 -6.21
CA ALA A 159 0.81 8.02 -6.31
C ALA A 159 -0.10 9.26 -6.48
N ILE A 160 0.47 10.48 -6.55
CA ILE A 160 -0.27 11.70 -6.89
C ILE A 160 -0.91 11.62 -8.28
N ASP A 161 -0.24 10.97 -9.23
CA ASP A 161 -0.66 10.91 -10.64
C ASP A 161 -0.18 9.62 -11.30
N ALA A 162 -0.86 9.17 -12.36
CA ALA A 162 -0.51 7.92 -13.04
C ALA A 162 0.82 8.02 -13.81
N ALA A 163 1.19 9.21 -14.31
CA ALA A 163 2.39 9.38 -15.14
C ALA A 163 3.68 8.98 -14.41
N PRO A 164 4.06 9.59 -13.26
CA PRO A 164 5.31 9.21 -12.59
C PRO A 164 5.31 7.77 -12.05
N MET A 165 4.14 7.15 -11.87
CA MET A 165 4.03 5.75 -11.46
C MET A 165 4.47 4.77 -12.55
N GLN A 166 4.41 5.15 -13.82
CA GLN A 166 4.64 4.23 -14.95
C GLN A 166 5.99 3.52 -14.90
N PHE A 167 6.99 4.13 -14.27
CA PHE A 167 8.30 3.51 -14.11
C PHE A 167 8.26 2.24 -13.22
N ALA A 168 7.27 2.11 -12.33
CA ALA A 168 7.06 0.92 -11.52
C ALA A 168 6.72 -0.32 -12.37
N SER A 169 6.16 -0.16 -13.57
CA SER A 169 5.92 -1.31 -14.46
C SER A 169 7.22 -1.91 -15.03
N VAL A 170 8.35 -1.25 -14.80
CA VAL A 170 9.66 -1.70 -15.27
C VAL A 170 10.46 -2.25 -14.10
N VAL A 171 10.63 -1.46 -13.05
CA VAL A 171 11.55 -1.78 -11.95
C VAL A 171 10.85 -2.12 -10.63
N GLY A 172 9.51 -2.16 -10.62
CA GLY A 172 8.72 -2.34 -9.40
C GLY A 172 8.77 -1.14 -8.46
N ILE A 173 7.99 -1.20 -7.39
CA ILE A 173 7.97 -0.14 -6.38
C ILE A 173 9.32 0.04 -5.66
N TYR A 174 10.09 -1.03 -5.43
CA TYR A 174 11.41 -0.92 -4.80
C TYR A 174 12.44 -0.24 -5.71
N GLY A 175 12.40 -0.52 -7.02
CA GLY A 175 13.20 0.21 -7.99
C GLY A 175 12.81 1.67 -8.10
N LEU A 176 11.50 1.97 -8.08
CA LEU A 176 11.03 3.35 -8.04
C LEU A 176 11.42 4.06 -6.73
N SER A 177 11.42 3.36 -5.60
CA SER A 177 11.95 3.86 -4.32
C SER A 177 13.42 4.24 -4.41
N PHE A 178 14.26 3.42 -5.06
CA PHE A 178 15.65 3.76 -5.32
C PHE A 178 15.80 5.04 -6.14
N VAL A 179 15.06 5.15 -7.26
CA VAL A 179 15.04 6.35 -8.12
C VAL A 179 14.56 7.58 -7.34
N THR A 180 13.56 7.41 -6.49
CA THR A 180 13.03 8.48 -5.63
C THR A 180 14.05 8.90 -4.57
N ALA A 181 14.80 7.96 -4.02
CA ALA A 181 15.87 8.27 -3.07
C ALA A 181 17.02 9.05 -3.75
N LEU A 182 17.31 8.81 -5.03
CA LEU A 182 18.23 9.66 -5.80
C LEU A 182 17.68 11.07 -5.99
N PHE A 183 16.39 11.19 -6.36
CA PHE A 183 15.69 12.49 -6.42
C PHE A 183 15.76 13.24 -5.08
N ALA A 184 15.58 12.55 -3.95
CA ALA A 184 15.62 13.16 -2.63
C ALA A 184 17.04 13.54 -2.18
N THR A 185 18.06 12.74 -2.51
CA THR A 185 19.41 12.91 -1.93
C THR A 185 20.36 13.75 -2.79
N LEU A 186 20.30 13.63 -4.12
CA LEU A 186 21.26 14.30 -5.02
C LEU A 186 21.19 15.84 -4.98
N PRO A 187 20.03 16.50 -4.83
CA PRO A 187 19.96 17.95 -4.73
C PRO A 187 20.81 18.54 -3.59
N ALA A 188 21.02 17.79 -2.50
CA ALA A 188 21.89 18.20 -1.40
C ALA A 188 23.33 18.48 -1.87
N ALA A 189 23.79 17.81 -2.93
CA ALA A 189 25.13 17.95 -3.47
C ALA A 189 25.39 19.29 -4.17
N PHE A 190 24.40 20.18 -4.31
CA PHE A 190 24.55 21.48 -4.97
C PHE A 190 25.71 22.33 -4.40
N VAL A 191 26.02 22.17 -3.11
CA VAL A 191 27.12 22.86 -2.41
C VAL A 191 28.50 22.23 -2.61
N ALA A 192 28.61 21.13 -3.38
CA ALA A 192 29.84 20.35 -3.57
C ALA A 192 30.56 20.65 -4.91
N GLY A 193 30.65 21.93 -5.28
CA GLY A 193 31.35 22.39 -6.49
C GLY A 193 30.69 21.96 -7.81
N LYS A 194 31.44 21.99 -8.93
CA LYS A 194 30.90 21.74 -10.28
C LYS A 194 30.25 20.35 -10.42
N ARG A 195 30.92 19.30 -9.90
CA ARG A 195 30.39 17.93 -9.91
C ARG A 195 29.13 17.80 -9.04
N GLY A 196 29.10 18.49 -7.91
CA GLY A 196 27.92 18.56 -7.04
C GLY A 196 26.71 19.23 -7.68
N LYS A 197 26.92 20.35 -8.38
CA LYS A 197 25.86 21.02 -9.15
C LYS A 197 25.28 20.12 -10.25
N LEU A 198 26.14 19.40 -10.98
CA LEU A 198 25.67 18.46 -12.01
C LEU A 198 24.85 17.31 -11.39
N ALA A 199 25.29 16.76 -10.27
CA ALA A 199 24.54 15.74 -9.54
C ALA A 199 23.17 16.27 -9.05
N ALA A 200 23.12 17.49 -8.53
CA ALA A 200 21.89 18.14 -8.10
C ALA A 200 20.91 18.34 -9.26
N ILE A 201 21.38 18.78 -10.43
CA ILE A 201 20.57 18.87 -11.65
C ILE A 201 20.05 17.48 -12.04
N GLY A 202 20.90 16.46 -12.03
CA GLY A 202 20.49 15.08 -12.28
C GLY A 202 19.38 14.61 -11.34
N GLY A 203 19.46 14.96 -10.06
CA GLY A 203 18.42 14.70 -9.07
C GLY A 203 17.07 15.32 -9.45
N VAL A 204 17.04 16.59 -9.85
CA VAL A 204 15.81 17.27 -10.28
C VAL A 204 15.28 16.69 -11.60
N MET A 205 16.17 16.35 -12.54
CA MET A 205 15.80 15.77 -13.84
C MET A 205 15.14 14.40 -13.71
N ILE A 206 15.32 13.67 -12.61
CA ILE A 206 14.59 12.42 -12.34
C ILE A 206 13.08 12.67 -12.31
N ALA A 207 12.61 13.71 -11.61
CA ALA A 207 11.19 14.02 -11.57
C ALA A 207 10.66 14.36 -12.97
N VAL A 208 11.41 15.15 -13.75
CA VAL A 208 11.07 15.48 -15.14
C VAL A 208 10.98 14.22 -16.00
N ALA A 209 11.91 13.28 -15.84
CA ALA A 209 11.92 12.03 -16.59
C ALA A 209 10.75 11.10 -16.21
N LEU A 210 10.43 10.98 -14.92
CA LEU A 210 9.28 10.20 -14.45
C LEU A 210 7.97 10.74 -15.00
N TRP A 211 7.75 12.06 -14.89
CA TRP A 211 6.55 12.71 -15.41
C TRP A 211 6.48 12.68 -16.93
N GLY A 212 7.54 13.11 -17.63
CA GLY A 212 7.56 13.19 -19.08
C GLY A 212 7.49 11.82 -19.75
N GLY A 213 8.31 10.86 -19.30
CA GLY A 213 8.30 9.50 -19.84
C GLY A 213 6.98 8.77 -19.53
N GLY A 214 6.44 8.97 -18.33
CA GLY A 214 5.13 8.46 -17.95
C GLY A 214 4.00 9.02 -18.80
N ALA A 215 3.97 10.34 -19.02
CA ALA A 215 2.97 10.99 -19.85
C ALA A 215 3.02 10.46 -21.29
N VAL A 216 4.20 10.29 -21.88
CA VAL A 216 4.35 9.68 -23.22
C VAL A 216 3.78 8.27 -23.24
N ARG A 217 4.09 7.43 -22.25
CA ARG A 217 3.54 6.07 -22.18
C ARG A 217 2.01 6.07 -22.08
N LEU A 218 1.44 6.94 -21.24
CA LEU A 218 -0.01 7.06 -21.10
C LEU A 218 -0.68 7.55 -22.38
N MET A 219 -0.07 8.49 -23.11
CA MET A 219 -0.56 8.92 -24.42
C MET A 219 -0.58 7.76 -25.42
N MET A 220 0.44 6.90 -25.41
CA MET A 220 0.49 5.70 -26.27
C MET A 220 -0.53 4.63 -25.88
N ALA A 221 -0.95 4.59 -24.62
CA ALA A 221 -1.99 3.68 -24.13
C ALA A 221 -3.41 4.06 -24.59
N GLY A 222 -3.62 5.31 -25.03
CA GLY A 222 -4.93 5.83 -25.43
C GLY A 222 -5.74 6.42 -24.26
N PRO A 223 -6.98 6.86 -24.51
CA PRO A 223 -7.84 7.45 -23.47
C PRO A 223 -8.14 6.45 -22.35
N ASP A 224 -8.55 6.96 -21.19
CA ASP A 224 -9.07 6.11 -20.11
C ASP A 224 -10.57 5.85 -20.30
N THR A 225 -11.15 5.08 -19.38
CA THR A 225 -12.56 4.70 -19.40
C THR A 225 -13.41 5.50 -18.41
N SER A 226 -12.94 6.67 -17.96
CA SER A 226 -13.67 7.49 -16.97
C SER A 226 -14.98 8.06 -17.49
N ASP A 227 -15.09 8.31 -18.80
CA ASP A 227 -16.28 8.88 -19.45
C ASP A 227 -17.20 7.82 -20.11
N VAL A 228 -17.07 6.54 -19.74
CA VAL A 228 -17.88 5.47 -20.35
C VAL A 228 -19.32 5.53 -19.85
N VAL A 229 -20.27 5.65 -20.79
CA VAL A 229 -21.70 5.60 -20.52
C VAL A 229 -22.17 4.15 -20.45
N ILE A 230 -22.59 3.69 -19.27
CA ILE A 230 -22.98 2.29 -19.03
C ILE A 230 -24.13 1.83 -19.94
N SER A 231 -25.08 2.71 -20.27
CA SER A 231 -26.22 2.38 -21.14
C SER A 231 -25.82 1.94 -22.55
N ASP A 232 -24.63 2.35 -23.00
CA ASP A 232 -24.17 2.12 -24.37
C ASP A 232 -23.33 0.84 -24.49
N LEU A 233 -23.06 0.18 -23.35
CA LEU A 233 -22.27 -1.03 -23.31
C LEU A 233 -23.06 -2.26 -23.76
N PRO A 234 -22.40 -3.23 -24.43
CA PRO A 234 -22.96 -4.56 -24.67
C PRO A 234 -23.41 -5.26 -23.38
N ALA A 235 -24.47 -6.08 -23.47
CA ALA A 235 -25.06 -6.78 -22.33
C ALA A 235 -24.11 -7.80 -21.66
N ASP A 236 -23.12 -8.30 -22.40
CA ASP A 236 -22.13 -9.27 -21.93
C ASP A 236 -20.98 -8.64 -21.13
N VAL A 237 -20.84 -7.31 -21.12
CA VAL A 237 -19.85 -6.61 -20.28
C VAL A 237 -20.36 -6.55 -18.83
N PRO A 238 -19.73 -7.24 -17.86
CA PRO A 238 -20.23 -7.21 -16.49
C PRO A 238 -20.13 -5.81 -15.88
N ILE A 239 -21.18 -5.37 -15.19
CA ILE A 239 -21.17 -4.10 -14.44
C ILE A 239 -20.87 -4.37 -12.97
N LEU A 240 -19.91 -3.63 -12.44
CA LEU A 240 -19.56 -3.65 -11.02
C LEU A 240 -20.59 -2.83 -10.24
N GLN A 241 -21.10 -3.38 -9.15
CA GLN A 241 -21.86 -2.65 -8.12
C GLN A 241 -21.11 -2.75 -6.80
N ILE A 242 -20.25 -1.77 -6.53
CA ILE A 242 -19.40 -1.76 -5.33
C ILE A 242 -20.16 -1.09 -4.19
N VAL A 243 -20.44 -1.82 -3.13
CA VAL A 243 -21.24 -1.36 -1.99
C VAL A 243 -20.32 -0.80 -0.90
N GLN A 244 -20.52 0.47 -0.53
CA GLN A 244 -19.79 1.11 0.58
C GLN A 244 -20.77 1.47 1.72
N PRO A 245 -20.99 0.59 2.70
CA PRO A 245 -22.03 0.75 3.72
C PRO A 245 -21.71 1.86 4.74
N ASN A 246 -20.43 2.13 4.98
CA ASN A 246 -19.95 3.17 5.87
C ASN A 246 -20.57 3.11 7.29
N THR A 247 -20.75 1.90 7.81
CA THR A 247 -21.14 1.70 9.21
C THR A 247 -19.93 1.97 10.12
N PRO A 248 -20.07 2.71 11.24
CA PRO A 248 -18.98 2.96 12.16
C PRO A 248 -18.31 1.68 12.66
N GLN A 249 -16.97 1.68 12.74
CA GLN A 249 -16.19 0.48 13.09
C GLN A 249 -16.55 -0.10 14.47
N ARG A 250 -16.88 0.75 15.44
CA ARG A 250 -17.33 0.35 16.79
C ARG A 250 -18.67 -0.39 16.80
N ASP A 251 -19.50 -0.15 15.79
CA ASP A 251 -20.85 -0.72 15.70
C ASP A 251 -20.85 -2.00 14.86
N LYS A 252 -19.87 -2.19 13.96
CA LYS A 252 -19.81 -3.27 12.98
C LYS A 252 -20.06 -4.67 13.56
N TRP A 253 -19.47 -4.99 14.71
CA TRP A 253 -19.52 -6.32 15.32
C TRP A 253 -20.54 -6.47 16.45
N ARG A 254 -21.33 -5.42 16.72
CA ARG A 254 -22.38 -5.43 17.73
C ARG A 254 -23.47 -6.45 17.37
N PRO A 255 -23.69 -7.51 18.18
CA PRO A 255 -24.64 -8.56 17.84
C PRO A 255 -26.06 -8.05 17.60
N GLU A 256 -26.48 -7.03 18.36
CA GLU A 256 -27.82 -6.43 18.23
C GLU A 256 -28.01 -5.62 16.94
N LEU A 257 -26.93 -5.20 16.27
CA LEU A 257 -26.98 -4.46 15.01
C LEU A 257 -26.74 -5.35 13.77
N GLN A 258 -26.41 -6.63 13.96
CA GLN A 258 -26.04 -7.53 12.86
C GLN A 258 -27.13 -7.59 11.78
N ASN A 259 -28.39 -7.79 12.15
CA ASN A 259 -29.50 -7.86 11.21
C ASN A 259 -29.70 -6.53 10.47
N GLN A 260 -29.59 -5.40 11.18
CA GLN A 260 -29.71 -4.08 10.58
C GLN A 260 -28.61 -3.83 9.54
N HIS A 261 -27.36 -4.21 9.84
CA HIS A 261 -26.25 -4.06 8.89
C HIS A 261 -26.41 -4.97 7.68
N PHE A 262 -26.91 -6.20 7.88
CA PHE A 262 -27.17 -7.12 6.79
C PHE A 262 -28.30 -6.62 5.88
N SER A 263 -29.42 -6.16 6.45
CA SER A 263 -30.52 -5.56 5.67
C SER A 263 -30.07 -4.33 4.88
N LEU A 264 -29.21 -3.48 5.46
CA LEU A 264 -28.62 -2.34 4.75
C LEU A 264 -27.78 -2.80 3.54
N LEU A 265 -26.97 -3.83 3.69
CA LEU A 265 -26.18 -4.37 2.58
C LEU A 265 -27.08 -4.91 1.45
N LEU A 266 -28.16 -5.62 1.79
CA LEU A 266 -29.15 -6.08 0.82
C LEU A 266 -29.85 -4.92 0.11
N GLU A 267 -30.27 -3.89 0.85
CA GLU A 267 -30.89 -2.69 0.28
C GLU A 267 -29.97 -2.00 -0.72
N MET A 268 -28.70 -1.79 -0.36
CA MET A 268 -27.69 -1.17 -1.23
C MET A 268 -27.28 -2.05 -2.43
N SER A 269 -27.66 -3.34 -2.40
CA SER A 269 -27.39 -4.33 -3.44
C SER A 269 -28.56 -4.56 -4.39
N ARG A 270 -29.70 -3.88 -4.17
CA ARG A 270 -30.81 -3.90 -5.13
C ARG A 270 -30.33 -3.41 -6.50
N ARG A 271 -30.94 -3.94 -7.55
CA ARG A 271 -30.60 -3.56 -8.93
C ARG A 271 -30.87 -2.07 -9.11
N PRO A 272 -29.88 -1.27 -9.54
CA PRO A 272 -30.08 0.13 -9.90
C PRO A 272 -31.12 0.24 -11.02
N GLU A 273 -31.98 1.26 -10.96
CA GLU A 273 -33.05 1.44 -11.95
C GLU A 273 -32.53 1.75 -13.37
N ASP A 274 -31.35 2.36 -13.44
CA ASP A 274 -30.64 2.71 -14.67
C ASP A 274 -29.88 1.52 -15.30
N LEU A 275 -29.79 0.39 -14.58
CA LEU A 275 -29.14 -0.82 -15.08
C LEU A 275 -30.17 -1.73 -15.76
N ARG A 276 -29.92 -2.09 -17.02
CA ARG A 276 -30.82 -2.98 -17.77
C ARG A 276 -31.00 -4.34 -17.06
N PRO A 277 -32.20 -4.96 -17.14
CA PRO A 277 -32.45 -6.25 -16.50
C PRO A 277 -31.56 -7.40 -17.00
N ASP A 278 -31.15 -7.35 -18.26
CA ASP A 278 -30.29 -8.33 -18.93
C ASP A 278 -28.79 -8.04 -18.78
N GLN A 279 -28.42 -6.88 -18.23
CA GLN A 279 -27.02 -6.54 -18.00
C GLN A 279 -26.48 -7.38 -16.85
N LYS A 280 -25.45 -8.19 -17.11
CA LYS A 280 -24.79 -8.94 -16.04
C LYS A 280 -24.17 -8.01 -15.00
N ARG A 281 -24.37 -8.31 -13.71
CA ARG A 281 -23.83 -7.52 -12.60
C ARG A 281 -22.99 -8.34 -11.62
N ILE A 282 -21.93 -7.71 -11.11
CA ILE A 282 -21.09 -8.21 -10.03
C ILE A 282 -21.28 -7.28 -8.83
N VAL A 283 -22.05 -7.72 -7.83
CA VAL A 283 -22.21 -7.01 -6.57
C VAL A 283 -21.01 -7.31 -5.68
N ILE A 284 -20.35 -6.28 -5.15
CA ILE A 284 -19.13 -6.46 -4.35
C ILE A 284 -19.34 -5.84 -2.98
N TRP A 285 -19.28 -6.68 -1.95
CA TRP A 285 -19.27 -6.27 -0.55
C TRP A 285 -17.83 -6.24 0.01
N PRO A 286 -17.49 -5.25 0.85
CA PRO A 286 -16.14 -5.11 1.40
C PRO A 286 -15.73 -6.22 2.39
N GLU A 287 -14.52 -6.09 2.94
CA GLU A 287 -13.97 -7.05 3.91
C GLU A 287 -14.87 -7.21 5.14
N THR A 288 -15.18 -8.47 5.45
CA THR A 288 -16.04 -8.85 6.57
C THR A 288 -17.34 -8.02 6.62
N ALA A 289 -17.96 -7.79 5.47
CA ALA A 289 -19.25 -7.12 5.39
C ALA A 289 -20.36 -8.00 5.98
N ALA A 290 -20.33 -9.30 5.65
CA ALA A 290 -21.09 -10.30 6.38
C ALA A 290 -20.34 -10.65 7.67
N THR A 291 -20.88 -10.24 8.82
CA THR A 291 -20.28 -10.49 10.15
C THR A 291 -20.66 -11.87 10.72
N PHE A 292 -20.99 -12.82 9.86
CA PHE A 292 -21.42 -14.19 10.19
C PHE A 292 -20.82 -15.17 9.18
N PHE A 293 -20.82 -16.46 9.53
CA PHE A 293 -20.37 -17.54 8.66
C PHE A 293 -21.41 -17.78 7.54
N VAL A 294 -21.14 -17.30 6.33
CA VAL A 294 -22.10 -17.36 5.21
C VAL A 294 -22.41 -18.81 4.86
N GLU A 295 -21.45 -19.73 4.97
CA GLU A 295 -21.61 -21.16 4.66
C GLU A 295 -22.61 -21.88 5.58
N THR A 296 -22.82 -21.40 6.81
CA THR A 296 -23.76 -22.03 7.75
C THR A 296 -25.15 -21.40 7.73
N GLN A 297 -25.30 -20.24 7.08
CA GLN A 297 -26.50 -19.40 7.09
C GLN A 297 -27.26 -19.51 5.76
N THR A 298 -27.98 -20.62 5.54
CA THR A 298 -28.73 -20.84 4.29
C THR A 298 -29.77 -19.74 4.03
N GLN A 299 -30.50 -19.31 5.05
CA GLN A 299 -31.50 -18.23 4.92
C GLN A 299 -30.85 -16.93 4.42
N ALA A 300 -29.73 -16.51 5.02
CA ALA A 300 -29.03 -15.31 4.61
C ALA A 300 -28.50 -15.41 3.16
N ARG A 301 -28.06 -16.60 2.72
CA ARG A 301 -27.66 -16.80 1.31
C ARG A 301 -28.83 -16.69 0.35
N MET A 302 -30.02 -17.14 0.73
CA MET A 302 -31.22 -16.96 -0.09
C MET A 302 -31.61 -15.48 -0.18
N GLU A 303 -31.55 -14.73 0.93
CA GLU A 303 -31.79 -13.28 0.92
C GLU A 303 -30.76 -12.51 0.07
N MET A 304 -29.49 -12.95 0.10
CA MET A 304 -28.46 -12.44 -0.82
C MET A 304 -28.77 -12.76 -2.28
N ALA A 305 -29.33 -13.94 -2.58
CA ALA A 305 -29.73 -14.33 -3.93
C ALA A 305 -30.95 -13.57 -4.44
N GLU A 306 -31.90 -13.20 -3.57
CA GLU A 306 -33.11 -12.44 -3.92
C GLU A 306 -32.81 -11.05 -4.52
N VAL A 307 -31.67 -10.45 -4.18
CA VAL A 307 -31.25 -9.16 -4.75
C VAL A 307 -30.49 -9.31 -6.07
N LEU A 308 -30.24 -10.53 -6.55
CA LEU A 308 -29.49 -10.85 -7.78
C LEU A 308 -30.42 -11.14 -8.96
N GLY A 309 -29.99 -10.75 -10.16
CA GLY A 309 -30.55 -11.25 -11.42
C GLY A 309 -29.97 -12.64 -11.77
N PRO A 310 -30.55 -13.36 -12.75
CA PRO A 310 -30.19 -14.75 -13.06
C PRO A 310 -28.68 -14.99 -13.33
N ASP A 311 -28.02 -14.04 -13.98
CA ASP A 311 -26.59 -14.12 -14.34
C ASP A 311 -25.67 -13.31 -13.42
N ASP A 312 -26.24 -12.66 -12.40
CA ASP A 312 -25.47 -11.86 -11.45
C ASP A 312 -24.72 -12.76 -10.45
N ILE A 313 -23.69 -12.18 -9.84
CA ILE A 313 -23.01 -12.77 -8.68
C ILE A 313 -22.82 -11.73 -7.58
N LEU A 314 -22.71 -12.20 -6.35
CA LEU A 314 -22.32 -11.41 -5.19
C LEU A 314 -20.99 -11.92 -4.65
N ILE A 315 -20.00 -11.04 -4.55
CA ILE A 315 -18.70 -11.31 -3.92
C ILE A 315 -18.68 -10.60 -2.57
N THR A 316 -18.54 -11.34 -1.47
CA THR A 316 -18.54 -10.76 -0.12
C THR A 316 -17.35 -11.20 0.71
N GLY A 317 -16.81 -10.27 1.50
CA GLY A 317 -15.91 -10.60 2.60
C GLY A 317 -16.70 -11.13 3.81
N ALA A 318 -16.28 -12.25 4.39
CA ALA A 318 -16.92 -12.89 5.54
C ALA A 318 -15.92 -13.74 6.35
N PRO A 319 -16.16 -14.00 7.65
CA PRO A 319 -15.46 -15.08 8.33
C PRO A 319 -15.91 -16.43 7.77
N ARG A 320 -14.98 -17.38 7.65
CA ARG A 320 -15.24 -18.75 7.18
C ARG A 320 -14.75 -19.78 8.20
N THR A 321 -15.46 -20.89 8.34
CA THR A 321 -15.08 -22.06 9.14
C THR A 321 -15.36 -23.35 8.37
N TYR A 322 -14.73 -24.47 8.77
CA TYR A 322 -15.15 -25.80 8.33
C TYR A 322 -16.06 -26.47 9.37
N PRO A 323 -16.83 -27.52 8.97
CA PRO A 323 -17.59 -28.37 9.90
C PRO A 323 -16.71 -28.96 11.01
N ARG A 324 -17.32 -29.18 12.18
CA ARG A 324 -16.68 -29.55 13.46
C ARG A 324 -16.18 -31.01 13.54
N ASP A 325 -15.61 -31.55 12.47
CA ASP A 325 -15.18 -32.96 12.43
C ASP A 325 -13.71 -33.16 12.82
N THR A 326 -13.00 -32.10 13.22
CA THR A 326 -11.60 -32.17 13.69
C THR A 326 -11.40 -31.36 14.97
N ASP A 327 -10.44 -31.78 15.81
CA ASP A 327 -10.11 -31.14 17.10
C ASP A 327 -9.55 -29.70 16.97
N ALA A 328 -9.26 -29.22 15.74
CA ALA A 328 -8.74 -27.88 15.50
C ALA A 328 -9.79 -26.99 14.82
N TYR A 329 -10.60 -26.30 15.62
CA TYR A 329 -11.47 -25.23 15.12
C TYR A 329 -10.62 -24.13 14.45
N LYS A 330 -10.83 -23.92 13.15
CA LYS A 330 -10.12 -22.92 12.34
C LYS A 330 -11.10 -21.91 11.76
N VAL A 331 -10.70 -20.65 11.81
CA VAL A 331 -11.44 -19.53 11.25
C VAL A 331 -10.54 -18.80 10.27
N TRP A 332 -11.07 -18.41 9.12
CA TRP A 332 -10.38 -17.59 8.12
C TRP A 332 -11.13 -16.27 7.92
N ASN A 333 -10.37 -15.22 7.55
CA ASN A 333 -10.93 -14.03 6.91
C ASN A 333 -10.98 -14.35 5.41
N ALA A 334 -12.18 -14.38 4.83
CA ALA A 334 -12.39 -14.97 3.52
C ALA A 334 -13.18 -14.05 2.60
N ILE A 335 -13.06 -14.30 1.30
CA ILE A 335 -13.99 -13.88 0.26
C ILE A 335 -14.79 -15.10 -0.17
N GLN A 336 -16.10 -14.95 -0.30
CA GLN A 336 -17.00 -15.96 -0.85
C GLN A 336 -17.80 -15.37 -2.01
N VAL A 337 -17.96 -16.16 -3.08
CA VAL A 337 -18.75 -15.80 -4.27
C VAL A 337 -20.05 -16.59 -4.25
N ILE A 338 -21.16 -15.87 -4.35
CA ILE A 338 -22.53 -16.39 -4.28
C ILE A 338 -23.22 -16.12 -5.61
N ASP A 339 -23.88 -17.12 -6.18
CA ASP A 339 -24.68 -16.97 -7.39
C ASP A 339 -26.17 -16.70 -7.09
N ALA A 340 -26.97 -16.49 -8.14
CA ALA A 340 -28.40 -16.26 -8.03
C ALA A 340 -29.22 -17.45 -7.47
N SER A 341 -28.61 -18.62 -7.26
CA SER A 341 -29.24 -19.76 -6.57
C SER A 341 -28.98 -19.76 -5.06
N GLY A 342 -28.16 -18.84 -4.55
CA GLY A 342 -27.69 -18.84 -3.16
C GLY A 342 -26.55 -19.84 -2.90
N SER A 343 -25.95 -20.39 -3.97
CA SER A 343 -24.83 -21.33 -3.87
C SER A 343 -23.50 -20.60 -3.75
N ILE A 344 -22.61 -21.10 -2.90
CA ILE A 344 -21.23 -20.62 -2.83
C ILE A 344 -20.43 -21.30 -3.95
N VAL A 345 -20.09 -20.56 -5.00
CA VAL A 345 -19.45 -21.09 -6.22
C VAL A 345 -17.92 -20.93 -6.21
N ALA A 346 -17.38 -20.08 -5.34
CA ALA A 346 -15.95 -19.95 -5.10
C ALA A 346 -15.65 -19.37 -3.71
N SER A 347 -14.44 -19.60 -3.20
CA SER A 347 -13.96 -19.02 -1.95
C SER A 347 -12.46 -18.78 -2.00
N PHE A 348 -12.00 -17.79 -1.23
CA PHE A 348 -10.59 -17.45 -1.05
C PHE A 348 -10.33 -17.08 0.41
N ASP A 349 -9.21 -17.52 0.97
CA ASP A 349 -8.82 -17.24 2.35
C ASP A 349 -7.58 -16.35 2.40
N LYS A 350 -7.63 -15.33 3.26
CA LYS A 350 -6.51 -14.41 3.50
C LYS A 350 -5.25 -15.17 3.90
N PHE A 351 -4.14 -14.93 3.21
CA PHE A 351 -2.84 -15.57 3.43
C PHE A 351 -1.82 -14.65 4.11
N HIS A 352 -1.92 -13.32 3.96
CA HIS A 352 -1.06 -12.37 4.67
C HIS A 352 -1.81 -11.70 5.82
N LEU A 353 -1.65 -12.25 7.02
CA LEU A 353 -2.33 -11.78 8.23
C LEU A 353 -1.64 -10.57 8.86
N VAL A 354 -2.43 -9.65 9.42
CA VAL A 354 -1.93 -8.47 10.14
C VAL A 354 -1.42 -8.86 11.53
N PRO A 355 -0.14 -8.62 11.87
CA PRO A 355 0.37 -8.87 13.22
C PRO A 355 -0.37 -8.06 14.29
N PHE A 356 -0.67 -8.68 15.43
CA PHE A 356 -1.45 -8.14 16.57
C PHE A 356 -2.92 -7.82 16.27
N GLY A 357 -3.27 -7.60 15.01
CA GLY A 357 -4.64 -7.42 14.53
C GLY A 357 -5.34 -8.74 14.29
N GLU A 358 -4.76 -9.67 13.52
CA GLU A 358 -5.39 -10.93 13.10
C GLU A 358 -4.86 -12.17 13.82
N TYR A 359 -3.64 -12.07 14.34
CA TYR A 359 -2.98 -13.08 15.17
C TYR A 359 -2.01 -12.40 16.14
N VAL A 360 -1.57 -13.10 17.19
CA VAL A 360 -0.54 -12.61 18.12
C VAL A 360 0.81 -13.26 17.76
N PRO A 361 1.80 -12.50 17.23
CA PRO A 361 3.15 -13.03 17.04
C PRO A 361 3.73 -13.57 18.34
N PHE A 362 4.50 -14.66 18.29
CA PHE A 362 5.14 -15.27 19.47
C PHE A 362 4.19 -15.51 20.66
N ARG A 363 2.96 -15.99 20.38
CA ARG A 363 1.91 -16.23 21.40
C ARG A 363 2.36 -17.09 22.59
N SER A 364 3.38 -17.93 22.43
CA SER A 364 3.99 -18.71 23.51
C SER A 364 4.73 -17.86 24.56
N ILE A 365 5.07 -16.61 24.23
CA ILE A 365 5.88 -15.71 25.07
C ILE A 365 5.11 -14.41 25.40
N LEU A 366 4.20 -13.97 24.52
CA LEU A 366 3.45 -12.71 24.70
C LEU A 366 2.05 -12.95 25.29
N PRO A 367 1.75 -12.48 26.52
CA PRO A 367 0.50 -12.77 27.23
C PRO A 367 -0.65 -11.80 26.91
N PHE A 368 -0.70 -11.21 25.71
CA PHE A 368 -1.70 -10.20 25.34
C PHE A 368 -2.79 -10.79 24.43
N PRO A 369 -4.08 -10.42 24.60
CA PRO A 369 -5.12 -10.75 23.63
C PRO A 369 -4.94 -9.99 22.32
N LYS A 370 -5.51 -10.52 21.23
CA LYS A 370 -5.61 -9.88 19.91
C LYS A 370 -6.31 -8.50 20.03
N LEU A 371 -5.91 -7.54 19.21
CA LEU A 371 -6.44 -6.16 19.26
C LEU A 371 -7.82 -6.00 18.59
N THR A 372 -8.26 -6.99 17.80
CA THR A 372 -9.61 -7.00 17.19
C THR A 372 -10.52 -8.03 17.85
N GLU A 373 -11.82 -7.90 17.64
CA GLU A 373 -12.80 -8.85 18.18
C GLU A 373 -12.60 -10.29 17.65
N GLY A 374 -12.94 -11.26 18.50
CA GLY A 374 -12.69 -12.70 18.32
C GLY A 374 -11.48 -13.20 19.11
N ARG A 375 -11.67 -14.19 19.99
CA ARG A 375 -10.59 -14.79 20.82
C ARG A 375 -9.68 -15.75 20.04
N THR A 376 -10.14 -16.23 18.88
CA THR A 376 -9.43 -17.19 18.03
C THR A 376 -8.62 -16.43 16.97
N ASP A 377 -7.36 -16.82 16.78
CA ASP A 377 -6.53 -16.28 15.70
C ASP A 377 -7.09 -16.77 14.35
N PHE A 378 -6.97 -15.91 13.33
CA PHE A 378 -7.27 -16.36 11.99
C PHE A 378 -6.19 -17.34 11.50
N SER A 379 -6.60 -18.32 10.72
CA SER A 379 -5.72 -19.20 9.98
C SER A 379 -5.31 -18.55 8.66
N SER A 380 -4.08 -18.82 8.21
CA SER A 380 -3.57 -18.37 6.91
C SER A 380 -4.11 -19.24 5.78
N GLY A 381 -4.48 -18.61 4.67
CA GLY A 381 -4.69 -19.24 3.38
C GLY A 381 -3.38 -19.66 2.70
N PRO A 382 -3.47 -20.32 1.52
CA PRO A 382 -2.33 -20.96 0.85
C PRO A 382 -1.42 -20.02 0.07
N GLY A 383 -1.81 -18.75 -0.14
CA GLY A 383 -1.06 -17.77 -0.94
C GLY A 383 -1.95 -17.06 -1.96
N PRO A 384 -1.37 -16.28 -2.89
CA PRO A 384 -2.11 -15.69 -4.01
C PRO A 384 -2.82 -16.75 -4.85
N GLN A 385 -4.06 -16.49 -5.24
CA GLN A 385 -4.87 -17.39 -6.07
C GLN A 385 -5.61 -16.59 -7.15
N THR A 386 -5.93 -17.26 -8.26
CA THR A 386 -6.82 -16.74 -9.30
C THR A 386 -8.12 -17.53 -9.37
N LEU A 387 -9.21 -16.88 -8.98
CA LEU A 387 -10.54 -17.44 -9.03
C LEU A 387 -11.12 -17.34 -10.45
N SER A 388 -11.71 -18.43 -10.93
CA SER A 388 -12.48 -18.47 -12.16
C SER A 388 -13.91 -18.84 -11.81
N VAL A 389 -14.84 -17.93 -12.07
CA VAL A 389 -16.27 -18.11 -11.85
C VAL A 389 -16.97 -17.97 -13.20
N SER A 390 -17.99 -18.79 -13.44
CA SER A 390 -18.66 -18.83 -14.74
C SER A 390 -19.21 -17.46 -15.16
N GLY A 391 -18.92 -17.07 -16.39
CA GLY A 391 -19.43 -15.85 -17.00
C GLY A 391 -18.87 -14.54 -16.43
N ILE A 392 -17.79 -14.55 -15.64
CA ILE A 392 -17.01 -13.35 -15.33
C ILE A 392 -15.52 -13.57 -15.65
N PRO A 393 -14.80 -12.52 -16.08
CA PRO A 393 -13.34 -12.57 -16.16
C PRO A 393 -12.73 -13.00 -14.82
N SER A 394 -11.69 -13.83 -14.89
CA SER A 394 -10.99 -14.36 -13.72
C SER A 394 -10.32 -13.24 -12.93
N PHE A 395 -10.19 -13.40 -11.61
CA PHE A 395 -9.66 -12.36 -10.76
C PHE A 395 -8.80 -12.88 -9.64
N SER A 396 -7.88 -12.03 -9.16
CA SER A 396 -7.14 -12.31 -7.94
C SER A 396 -7.76 -11.55 -6.76
N PRO A 397 -8.39 -12.25 -5.81
CA PRO A 397 -8.86 -11.66 -4.57
C PRO A 397 -7.71 -11.30 -3.62
N LEU A 398 -7.82 -10.14 -2.99
CA LEU A 398 -6.90 -9.61 -2.00
C LEU A 398 -7.70 -9.00 -0.85
N ILE A 399 -7.40 -9.40 0.38
CA ILE A 399 -8.11 -8.92 1.55
C ILE A 399 -7.25 -7.89 2.29
N CYS A 400 -7.67 -6.63 2.23
CA CYS A 400 -7.11 -5.53 3.02
C CYS A 400 -5.59 -5.40 2.80
N TYR A 401 -4.83 -5.59 3.88
CA TYR A 401 -3.38 -5.46 3.97
C TYR A 401 -2.59 -6.25 2.91
N GLU A 402 -3.13 -7.32 2.33
CA GLU A 402 -2.42 -8.13 1.32
C GLU A 402 -1.99 -7.33 0.08
N VAL A 403 -2.75 -6.29 -0.27
CA VAL A 403 -2.52 -5.48 -1.47
C VAL A 403 -1.23 -4.65 -1.40
N ILE A 404 -0.65 -4.46 -0.20
CA ILE A 404 0.57 -3.65 -0.06
C ILE A 404 1.84 -4.42 -0.42
N PHE A 405 1.77 -5.75 -0.56
CA PHE A 405 2.94 -6.61 -0.76
C PHE A 405 3.30 -6.73 -2.23
N PRO A 406 4.45 -6.19 -2.66
CA PRO A 406 4.82 -6.26 -4.06
C PRO A 406 5.10 -7.69 -4.51
N GLY A 407 4.60 -8.06 -5.69
CA GLY A 407 4.77 -9.41 -6.27
C GLY A 407 3.96 -10.52 -5.58
N ALA A 408 3.23 -10.24 -4.50
CA ALA A 408 2.40 -11.22 -3.78
C ALA A 408 0.90 -10.95 -3.96
N VAL A 409 0.48 -10.54 -5.17
CA VAL A 409 -0.90 -10.13 -5.45
C VAL A 409 -1.58 -10.91 -6.57
N ILE A 410 -0.86 -11.82 -7.23
CA ILE A 410 -1.38 -12.66 -8.31
C ILE A 410 -0.77 -14.04 -8.24
N ASP A 411 -1.49 -15.03 -8.76
CA ASP A 411 -0.98 -16.38 -8.99
C ASP A 411 -0.18 -16.43 -10.31
N ASP A 412 1.13 -16.64 -10.22
CA ASP A 412 2.03 -16.71 -11.39
C ASP A 412 1.69 -17.87 -12.35
N ALA A 413 1.09 -18.95 -11.85
CA ALA A 413 0.69 -20.09 -12.66
C ALA A 413 -0.59 -19.83 -13.44
N LYS A 414 -1.45 -18.93 -12.93
CA LYS A 414 -2.75 -18.63 -13.52
C LYS A 414 -3.02 -17.14 -13.43
N GLN A 415 -2.66 -16.43 -14.50
CA GLN A 415 -2.83 -14.98 -14.55
C GLN A 415 -4.32 -14.58 -14.44
N PRO A 416 -4.67 -13.67 -13.51
CA PRO A 416 -6.00 -13.10 -13.45
C PRO A 416 -6.20 -12.05 -14.55
N ASP A 417 -7.46 -11.78 -14.88
CA ASP A 417 -7.84 -10.71 -15.80
C ASP A 417 -7.94 -9.35 -15.08
N TRP A 418 -8.21 -9.34 -13.76
CA TRP A 418 -8.27 -8.16 -12.89
C TRP A 418 -7.99 -8.49 -11.41
N LEU A 419 -7.78 -7.46 -10.58
CA LEU A 419 -7.52 -7.58 -9.14
C LEU A 419 -8.73 -7.10 -8.34
N LEU A 420 -9.14 -7.86 -7.32
CA LEU A 420 -10.17 -7.45 -6.38
C LEU A 420 -9.55 -7.22 -5.00
N ASN A 421 -9.64 -6.00 -4.49
CA ASN A 421 -9.24 -5.71 -3.11
C ASN A 421 -10.45 -5.34 -2.24
N VAL A 422 -10.87 -6.23 -1.36
CA VAL A 422 -11.91 -5.93 -0.35
C VAL A 422 -11.24 -5.52 0.95
N THR A 423 -11.70 -4.46 1.61
CA THR A 423 -10.99 -3.91 2.78
C THR A 423 -11.90 -3.23 3.78
N ASN A 424 -11.48 -3.23 5.05
CA ASN A 424 -12.07 -2.45 6.12
C ASN A 424 -11.06 -1.45 6.69
N ASP A 425 -10.97 -0.28 6.07
CA ASP A 425 -10.13 0.84 6.55
C ASP A 425 -10.70 1.55 7.80
N GLY A 426 -11.80 1.07 8.38
CA GLY A 426 -12.41 1.65 9.59
C GLY A 426 -11.46 1.69 10.78
N TRP A 427 -10.49 0.77 10.83
CA TRP A 427 -9.42 0.73 11.83
C TRP A 427 -8.44 1.91 11.73
N PHE A 428 -8.34 2.55 10.57
CA PHE A 428 -7.41 3.67 10.34
C PHE A 428 -8.09 5.03 10.53
N GLY A 429 -9.43 5.06 10.65
CA GLY A 429 -10.21 6.27 10.84
C GLY A 429 -10.14 7.25 9.66
N ARG A 430 -10.70 8.44 9.86
CA ARG A 430 -10.62 9.56 8.88
C ARG A 430 -9.26 10.24 8.95
N SER A 431 -8.23 9.55 8.45
CA SER A 431 -6.83 9.94 8.60
C SER A 431 -6.04 9.73 7.29
N ALA A 432 -4.71 9.78 7.35
CA ALA A 432 -3.84 9.48 6.21
C ALA A 432 -3.79 7.99 5.86
N GLY A 433 -4.09 7.08 6.80
CA GLY A 433 -3.95 5.63 6.61
C GLY A 433 -4.69 5.07 5.40
N PRO A 434 -6.01 5.33 5.23
CA PRO A 434 -6.78 4.84 4.08
C PRO A 434 -6.22 5.32 2.72
N TYR A 435 -5.73 6.57 2.65
CA TYR A 435 -5.13 7.11 1.43
C TYR A 435 -3.78 6.47 1.12
N GLN A 436 -2.95 6.21 2.13
CA GLN A 436 -1.68 5.49 1.95
C GLN A 436 -1.92 4.03 1.53
N HIS A 437 -2.93 3.38 2.10
CA HIS A 437 -3.33 2.02 1.74
C HIS A 437 -3.80 1.95 0.27
N MET A 438 -4.68 2.88 -0.14
CA MET A 438 -5.13 2.99 -1.52
C MET A 438 -3.98 3.27 -2.49
N ALA A 439 -3.01 4.12 -2.11
CA ALA A 439 -1.84 4.39 -2.95
C ALA A 439 -1.01 3.11 -3.21
N ALA A 440 -0.80 2.28 -2.19
CA ALA A 440 -0.12 1.00 -2.37
C ALA A 440 -0.90 0.05 -3.30
N ALA A 441 -2.24 0.01 -3.17
CA ALA A 441 -3.10 -0.75 -4.07
C ALA A 441 -3.02 -0.27 -5.52
N ARG A 442 -3.00 1.05 -5.73
CA ARG A 442 -2.86 1.67 -7.05
C ARG A 442 -1.56 1.21 -7.75
N PHE A 443 -0.45 1.08 -7.03
CA PHE A 443 0.81 0.62 -7.62
C PHE A 443 0.74 -0.80 -8.17
N ARG A 444 0.00 -1.71 -7.52
CA ARG A 444 -0.19 -3.08 -8.01
C ARG A 444 -0.74 -3.11 -9.44
N THR A 445 -1.59 -2.16 -9.81
CA THR A 445 -2.12 -2.10 -11.19
C THR A 445 -1.03 -1.86 -12.23
N VAL A 446 -0.13 -0.92 -11.95
CA VAL A 446 0.96 -0.53 -12.84
C VAL A 446 2.06 -1.58 -12.89
N GLU A 447 2.29 -2.25 -11.77
CA GLU A 447 3.26 -3.34 -11.67
C GLU A 447 2.80 -4.60 -12.37
N GLU A 448 1.56 -5.03 -12.14
CA GLU A 448 1.04 -6.28 -12.71
C GLU A 448 0.40 -6.10 -14.09
N GLY A 449 0.12 -4.85 -14.52
CA GLY A 449 -0.59 -4.57 -15.77
C GLY A 449 -2.03 -5.04 -15.73
N ARG A 450 -2.69 -4.96 -14.57
CA ARG A 450 -4.06 -5.43 -14.36
C ARG A 450 -4.92 -4.33 -13.73
N PRO A 451 -6.17 -4.14 -14.18
CA PRO A 451 -7.12 -3.26 -13.49
C PRO A 451 -7.35 -3.75 -12.06
N LEU A 452 -7.65 -2.82 -11.15
CA LEU A 452 -7.98 -3.14 -9.77
C LEU A 452 -9.30 -2.50 -9.35
N VAL A 453 -10.15 -3.32 -8.74
CA VAL A 453 -11.38 -2.90 -8.08
C VAL A 453 -11.16 -2.96 -6.59
N ARG A 454 -11.25 -1.81 -5.91
CA ARG A 454 -11.16 -1.71 -4.45
C ARG A 454 -12.55 -1.44 -3.87
N ALA A 455 -13.02 -2.33 -3.01
CA ALA A 455 -14.27 -2.20 -2.25
C ALA A 455 -13.96 -2.01 -0.77
N ALA A 456 -14.17 -0.79 -0.26
CA ALA A 456 -13.86 -0.42 1.10
C ALA A 456 -15.12 -0.27 1.97
N TYR A 457 -15.07 -0.72 3.23
CA TYR A 457 -16.22 -0.68 4.13
C TYR A 457 -16.56 0.77 4.56
N THR A 458 -15.56 1.51 5.03
CA THR A 458 -15.63 2.96 5.38
C THR A 458 -14.52 3.77 4.68
N GLY A 459 -13.64 3.08 3.95
CA GLY A 459 -12.47 3.63 3.25
C GLY A 459 -12.81 4.32 1.93
N VAL A 460 -11.83 4.40 1.04
CA VAL A 460 -12.04 4.84 -0.36
C VAL A 460 -12.26 3.60 -1.23
N SER A 461 -13.46 3.46 -1.79
CA SER A 461 -13.74 2.50 -2.87
C SER A 461 -13.38 3.13 -4.21
N VAL A 462 -12.69 2.38 -5.08
CA VAL A 462 -12.11 2.95 -6.29
C VAL A 462 -11.86 1.88 -7.34
N VAL A 463 -12.03 2.23 -8.61
CA VAL A 463 -11.60 1.45 -9.75
C VAL A 463 -10.39 2.12 -10.39
N PHE A 464 -9.33 1.35 -10.57
CA PHE A 464 -8.13 1.73 -11.31
C PHE A 464 -7.99 0.86 -12.54
N ASP A 465 -7.55 1.44 -13.66
CA ASP A 465 -7.17 0.66 -14.82
C ASP A 465 -5.75 0.06 -14.70
N SER A 466 -5.29 -0.67 -15.72
CA SER A 466 -3.97 -1.32 -15.76
C SER A 466 -2.77 -0.36 -15.80
N TYR A 467 -3.01 0.95 -15.97
CA TYR A 467 -2.00 2.00 -15.93
C TYR A 467 -2.07 2.82 -14.63
N GLY A 468 -2.94 2.42 -13.69
CA GLY A 468 -3.15 3.13 -12.44
C GLY A 468 -3.91 4.44 -12.60
N ARG A 469 -4.64 4.67 -13.70
CA ARG A 469 -5.56 5.82 -13.81
C ARG A 469 -6.79 5.54 -12.98
N LYS A 470 -7.24 6.56 -12.22
CA LYS A 470 -8.43 6.46 -11.38
C LYS A 470 -9.65 6.74 -12.23
N VAL A 471 -10.45 5.71 -12.54
CA VAL A 471 -11.59 5.83 -13.47
C VAL A 471 -12.91 6.08 -12.75
N ALA A 472 -13.07 5.58 -11.51
CA ALA A 472 -14.27 5.80 -10.70
C ALA A 472 -13.93 5.69 -9.20
N SER A 473 -14.58 6.47 -8.31
CA SER A 473 -14.32 6.40 -6.86
C SER A 473 -15.46 6.93 -5.99
N LEU A 474 -15.61 6.35 -4.79
CA LEU A 474 -16.35 6.92 -3.66
C LEU A 474 -15.40 7.47 -2.61
N SER A 475 -15.77 8.55 -1.96
CA SER A 475 -14.93 9.23 -0.98
C SER A 475 -14.85 8.47 0.36
N LEU A 476 -13.82 8.79 1.13
CA LEU A 476 -13.65 8.28 2.49
C LEU A 476 -14.84 8.68 3.38
N GLY A 477 -15.47 7.71 4.03
CA GLY A 477 -16.60 7.98 4.93
C GLY A 477 -17.91 8.34 4.24
N GLU A 478 -18.04 8.04 2.96
CA GLU A 478 -19.29 8.17 2.19
C GLU A 478 -20.11 6.89 2.25
N ARG A 479 -21.44 6.95 2.37
CA ARG A 479 -22.32 5.79 2.18
C ARG A 479 -22.92 5.87 0.79
N ALA A 480 -22.51 4.99 -0.11
CA ALA A 480 -22.99 4.99 -1.49
C ALA A 480 -22.67 3.65 -2.17
N THR A 481 -23.16 3.53 -3.40
CA THR A 481 -22.85 2.42 -4.30
C THR A 481 -22.18 2.98 -5.54
N LEU A 482 -21.09 2.36 -6.00
CA LEU A 482 -20.37 2.76 -7.21
C LEU A 482 -20.67 1.79 -8.36
N LEU A 483 -21.12 2.33 -9.49
CA LEU A 483 -21.32 1.58 -10.73
C LEU A 483 -20.19 1.88 -11.70
N HIS A 484 -19.64 0.84 -12.31
CA HIS A 484 -18.61 0.96 -13.35
C HIS A 484 -18.53 -0.32 -14.17
N PRO A 485 -18.26 -0.28 -15.49
CA PRO A 485 -17.95 -1.49 -16.23
C PRO A 485 -16.73 -2.21 -15.67
N LEU A 486 -16.78 -3.54 -15.63
CA LEU A 486 -15.59 -4.31 -15.30
C LEU A 486 -14.54 -4.10 -16.38
N LEU A 487 -13.37 -3.63 -15.96
CA LEU A 487 -12.19 -3.54 -16.82
C LEU A 487 -11.42 -4.86 -16.77
N SER A 488 -10.98 -5.31 -17.93
CA SER A 488 -10.11 -6.48 -18.10
C SER A 488 -9.02 -6.12 -19.08
N ASP A 489 -7.77 -6.42 -18.73
CA ASP A 489 -6.62 -6.13 -19.59
C ASP A 489 -5.60 -7.26 -19.51
N LYS A 490 -6.03 -8.46 -19.93
CA LYS A 490 -5.21 -9.67 -19.89
C LYS A 490 -3.93 -9.56 -20.73
N ASN A 491 -3.96 -8.76 -21.78
CA ASN A 491 -2.88 -8.68 -22.76
C ASN A 491 -1.79 -7.67 -22.37
N HIS A 492 -2.05 -6.80 -21.39
CA HIS A 492 -1.04 -5.86 -20.90
C HIS A 492 -0.07 -6.58 -19.95
N THR A 493 1.03 -7.09 -20.50
CA THR A 493 2.13 -7.66 -19.71
C THR A 493 3.20 -6.61 -19.48
N THR A 494 3.57 -6.35 -18.23
CA THR A 494 4.62 -5.38 -17.89
C THR A 494 6.00 -6.05 -17.80
N VAL A 495 7.06 -5.25 -17.84
CA VAL A 495 8.42 -5.77 -17.63
C VAL A 495 8.61 -6.24 -16.20
N TYR A 496 8.05 -5.53 -15.21
CA TYR A 496 8.09 -5.93 -13.81
C TYR A 496 7.38 -7.27 -13.57
N TYR A 497 6.23 -7.50 -14.21
CA TYR A 497 5.54 -8.79 -14.12
C TYR A 497 6.47 -9.94 -14.54
N LEU A 498 7.20 -9.77 -15.66
CA LEU A 498 8.08 -10.82 -16.20
C LEU A 498 9.38 -11.03 -15.41
N TRP A 499 9.97 -9.95 -14.91
CA TRP A 499 11.32 -9.98 -14.32
C TRP A 499 11.32 -9.79 -12.80
N ARG A 500 10.17 -9.48 -12.20
CA ARG A 500 9.99 -9.14 -10.79
C ARG A 500 11.08 -8.17 -10.32
N ASP A 501 11.67 -8.42 -9.16
CA ASP A 501 12.68 -7.56 -8.56
C ASP A 501 14.08 -7.68 -9.21
N PHE A 502 14.25 -8.46 -10.29
CA PHE A 502 15.55 -8.63 -10.93
C PHE A 502 16.15 -7.30 -11.42
N LEU A 503 15.35 -6.45 -12.07
CA LEU A 503 15.82 -5.14 -12.53
C LEU A 503 16.13 -4.21 -11.36
N PHE A 504 15.39 -4.31 -10.26
CA PHE A 504 15.72 -3.61 -9.01
C PHE A 504 17.11 -4.02 -8.48
N TYR A 505 17.41 -5.32 -8.41
CA TYR A 505 18.74 -5.79 -8.00
C TYR A 505 19.83 -5.28 -8.93
N GLY A 506 19.59 -5.31 -10.25
CA GLY A 506 20.51 -4.82 -11.26
C GLY A 506 20.87 -3.35 -11.08
N ILE A 507 19.86 -2.46 -10.98
CA ILE A 507 20.10 -1.01 -10.85
C ILE A 507 20.78 -0.67 -9.50
N VAL A 508 20.35 -1.28 -8.39
CA VAL A 508 20.94 -1.01 -7.07
C VAL A 508 22.39 -1.48 -7.04
N THR A 509 22.68 -2.67 -7.58
CA THR A 509 24.04 -3.21 -7.66
C THR A 509 24.94 -2.35 -8.53
N PHE A 510 24.45 -1.91 -9.70
CA PHE A 510 25.21 -1.03 -10.60
C PHE A 510 25.63 0.27 -9.91
N PHE A 511 24.70 0.97 -9.24
CA PHE A 511 25.02 2.21 -8.53
C PHE A 511 25.88 1.97 -7.28
N ALA A 512 25.69 0.86 -6.57
CA ALA A 512 26.55 0.47 -5.46
C ALA A 512 28.00 0.29 -5.93
N VAL A 513 28.22 -0.48 -7.01
CA VAL A 513 29.55 -0.71 -7.60
C VAL A 513 30.14 0.59 -8.14
N LEU A 514 29.37 1.43 -8.83
CA LEU A 514 29.84 2.71 -9.36
C LEU A 514 30.31 3.63 -8.22
N ALA A 515 29.50 3.76 -7.17
CA ALA A 515 29.82 4.60 -6.02
C ALA A 515 30.98 4.03 -5.17
N MET A 516 31.17 2.70 -5.12
CA MET A 516 32.26 2.07 -4.38
C MET A 516 33.58 2.01 -5.18
N GLY A 517 33.49 1.73 -6.49
CA GLY A 517 34.59 1.53 -7.43
C GLY A 517 35.40 2.79 -7.72
N TYR A 518 34.80 3.97 -7.55
CA TYR A 518 35.50 5.26 -7.65
C TYR A 518 36.72 5.37 -6.69
N LYS A 519 36.76 4.55 -5.63
CA LYS A 519 37.87 4.50 -4.65
C LYS A 519 39.13 3.82 -5.18
N ARG A 520 39.04 2.90 -6.16
CA ARG A 520 40.22 2.17 -6.67
C ARG A 520 41.06 2.99 -7.65
N ARG A 521 40.43 3.77 -8.54
CA ARG A 521 41.16 4.58 -9.55
C ARG A 521 41.91 5.79 -9.00
N LEU A 522 41.52 6.33 -7.84
CA LEU A 522 42.21 7.47 -7.19
C LEU A 522 43.32 7.05 -6.21
N LYS A 523 43.52 5.75 -5.97
CA LYS A 523 44.67 5.23 -5.23
C LYS A 523 45.75 4.64 -6.16
N SER A 524 45.49 4.58 -7.46
CA SER A 524 46.37 4.02 -8.49
C SER A 524 46.90 5.08 -9.47
N LEU A 525 46.76 6.35 -9.11
CA LEU A 525 47.36 7.54 -9.72
C LEU A 525 47.94 8.34 -8.56
#